data_AF-A0A2U3GWH5-F1
#
_entry.id   AF-A0A2U3GWH5-F1
#
_cell.length_a   1.000
_cell.length_b   1.000
_cell.length_c   1.000
_cell.angle_alpha   90.00
_cell.angle_beta   90.00
_cell.angle_gamma   90.00
#
_symmetry.space_group_name_H-M   'P 1'
#
loop_
_entity.id
_entity.type
_entity.pdbx_description
1 polymer ?
#
loop_
_entity_poly.entity_id
_entity_poly.type
_entity_poly.pdbx_seq_one_letter_code
_entity_poly.pdbx_strand_id
1 'polypeptide(L)'
;VEHRSHKGLNNRAENSHRPARQRGRALRGLRSVGGARRFPSAFSGISPHFRPRRHPMTATDYRTETRHRFTVWNRITGADGLSATP
;
A
#
# COMPACT_ATOMS: atom_id res chain seq x y z
N VAL A 1 27.96 29.43 -3.55
CA VAL A 1 26.78 28.57 -3.27
C VAL A 1 27.02 27.90 -1.93
N GLU A 2 26.30 28.29 -0.88
CA GLU A 2 26.45 27.62 0.43
C GLU A 2 25.74 26.26 0.39
N HIS A 3 26.52 25.18 0.48
CA HIS A 3 26.00 23.82 0.59
C HIS A 3 25.59 23.56 2.05
N ARG A 4 24.34 23.91 2.41
CA ARG A 4 23.77 23.55 3.71
C ARG A 4 23.50 22.05 3.79
N SER A 5 24.49 21.30 4.27
CA SER A 5 24.46 19.84 4.47
C SER A 5 23.63 19.38 5.69
N HIS A 6 22.54 20.06 6.02
CA HIS A 6 21.73 19.71 7.19
C HIS A 6 20.77 18.56 6.85
N LYS A 7 21.20 17.31 7.11
CA LYS A 7 20.44 16.07 6.86
C LYS A 7 18.97 16.11 7.32
N GLY A 8 18.66 16.83 8.41
CA GLY A 8 17.29 16.92 8.94
C GLY A 8 16.30 17.68 8.04
N LEU A 9 16.76 18.64 7.23
CA LEU A 9 15.88 19.39 6.31
C LEU A 9 15.56 18.56 5.07
N ASN A 10 16.55 17.82 4.56
CA ASN A 10 16.36 16.91 3.44
C ASN A 10 15.43 15.75 3.84
N ASN A 11 15.56 15.22 5.05
CA ASN A 11 14.62 14.21 5.57
C ASN A 11 13.18 14.74 5.65
N ARG A 12 12.93 16.02 5.96
CA ARG A 12 11.56 16.57 6.02
C ARG A 12 10.95 16.72 4.62
N ALA A 13 11.72 17.28 3.69
CA ALA A 13 11.30 17.38 2.28
C ALA A 13 11.11 15.97 1.66
N GLU A 14 12.00 15.04 1.94
CA GLU A 14 11.89 13.66 1.45
C GLU A 14 10.72 12.90 2.10
N ASN A 15 10.47 13.12 3.39
CA ASN A 15 9.38 12.47 4.11
C ASN A 15 8.00 12.99 3.68
N SER A 16 7.85 14.29 3.36
CA SER A 16 6.58 14.85 2.88
C SER A 16 6.14 14.25 1.53
N HIS A 17 7.09 13.81 0.71
CA HIS A 17 6.81 13.15 -0.57
C HIS A 17 6.57 11.64 -0.48
N ARG A 18 6.74 10.99 0.68
CA ARG A 18 6.57 9.52 0.78
C ARG A 18 5.18 9.04 0.35
N PRO A 19 4.05 9.68 0.74
CA PRO A 19 2.72 9.25 0.32
C PRO A 19 2.55 9.35 -1.21
N ALA A 20 3.05 10.43 -1.82
CA ALA A 20 3.02 10.63 -3.26
C ALA A 20 3.89 9.60 -3.99
N ARG A 21 5.12 9.34 -3.51
CA ARG A 21 6.00 8.29 -4.06
C ARG A 21 5.36 6.93 -3.97
N GLN A 22 4.76 6.59 -2.83
CA GLN A 22 4.13 5.29 -2.62
C GLN A 22 2.91 5.08 -3.52
N ARG A 23 2.07 6.11 -3.67
CA ARG A 23 0.97 6.11 -4.64
C ARG A 23 1.52 5.96 -6.07
N GLY A 24 2.54 6.73 -6.44
CA GLY A 24 3.22 6.60 -7.73
C GLY A 24 3.75 5.19 -7.99
N ARG A 25 4.32 4.51 -6.98
CA ARG A 25 4.76 3.10 -7.11
C ARG A 25 3.60 2.15 -7.39
N ALA A 26 2.47 2.34 -6.71
CA ALA A 26 1.26 1.53 -6.92
C ALA A 26 0.61 1.81 -8.28
N LEU A 27 0.77 3.04 -8.80
CA LEU A 27 0.27 3.46 -10.11
C LEU A 27 1.12 3.02 -11.30
N ARG A 28 2.40 2.66 -11.13
CA ARG A 28 3.30 2.25 -12.23
C ARG A 28 2.84 1.03 -13.03
N GLY A 29 1.90 0.24 -12.50
CA GLY A 29 1.31 -0.90 -13.22
C GLY A 29 0.01 -0.58 -13.96
N LEU A 30 -0.54 0.63 -13.84
CA LEU A 30 -1.82 1.00 -14.47
C LEU A 30 -1.59 1.60 -15.85
N ARG A 31 -2.17 0.97 -16.87
CA ARG A 31 -2.00 1.32 -18.29
C ARG A 31 -2.77 2.57 -18.71
N SER A 32 -3.62 3.15 -17.84
CA SER A 32 -4.43 4.33 -18.17
C SER A 32 -4.46 5.40 -17.06
N VAL A 33 -4.46 6.66 -17.49
CA VAL A 33 -4.57 7.84 -16.61
C VAL A 33 -5.91 7.86 -15.86
N GLY A 34 -6.99 7.39 -16.49
CA GLY A 34 -8.31 7.27 -15.86
C GLY A 34 -8.34 6.25 -14.72
N GLY A 35 -7.69 5.09 -14.91
CA GLY A 35 -7.47 4.11 -13.84
C GLY A 35 -6.59 4.69 -12.74
N ALA A 36 -5.53 5.42 -13.12
CA ALA A 36 -4.61 6.05 -12.19
C ALA A 36 -5.20 7.20 -11.36
N ARG A 37 -6.35 7.78 -11.75
CA ARG A 37 -7.05 8.83 -10.99
C ARG A 37 -8.05 8.25 -9.99
N ARG A 38 -8.75 7.18 -10.35
CA ARG A 38 -9.73 6.49 -9.48
C ARG A 38 -9.04 5.56 -8.47
N PHE A 39 -7.95 4.92 -8.88
CA PHE A 39 -7.22 3.95 -8.07
C PHE A 39 -6.65 4.53 -6.76
N PRO A 40 -6.00 5.71 -6.71
CA PRO A 40 -5.45 6.26 -5.47
C PRO A 40 -6.49 6.52 -4.39
N SER A 41 -7.72 6.90 -4.79
CA SER A 41 -8.81 7.18 -3.85
C SER A 41 -9.24 5.90 -3.14
N ALA A 42 -9.59 4.85 -3.88
CA ALA A 42 -9.94 3.55 -3.32
C ALA A 42 -8.75 2.89 -2.58
N PHE A 43 -7.56 2.97 -3.17
CA PHE A 43 -6.33 2.41 -2.61
C PHE A 43 -5.96 3.03 -1.26
N SER A 44 -6.29 4.30 -1.03
CA SER A 44 -6.03 4.95 0.25
C SER A 44 -6.82 4.36 1.42
N GLY A 45 -8.06 3.90 1.18
CA GLY A 45 -8.88 3.22 2.19
C GLY A 45 -8.54 1.75 2.37
N ILE A 46 -8.10 1.08 1.29
CA ILE A 46 -7.80 -0.37 1.30
C ILE A 46 -6.39 -0.65 1.83
N SER A 47 -5.41 0.19 1.50
CA SER A 47 -4.00 -0.07 1.82
C SER A 47 -3.68 -0.21 3.31
N PRO A 48 -4.32 0.50 4.26
CA PRO A 48 -4.12 0.30 5.69
C PRO A 48 -4.53 -1.11 6.16
N HIS A 49 -5.59 -1.69 5.58
CA HIS A 49 -6.04 -3.04 5.91
C HIS A 49 -4.96 -4.08 5.61
N PHE A 50 -4.22 -3.95 4.51
CA PHE A 50 -3.14 -4.90 4.16
C PHE A 50 -1.77 -4.55 4.75
N ARG A 51 -1.70 -3.59 5.67
CA ARG A 51 -0.44 -3.19 6.32
C ARG A 51 -0.54 -3.37 7.83
N PRO A 52 -0.51 -4.62 8.32
CA PRO A 52 -0.31 -4.87 9.75
C PRO A 52 0.95 -4.12 10.21
N ARG A 53 0.86 -3.47 11.38
CA ARG A 53 2.00 -2.76 11.97
C ARG A 53 3.16 -3.74 12.13
N ARG A 54 4.32 -3.42 11.54
CA ARG A 54 5.48 -4.32 11.37
C ARG A 54 6.32 -4.55 12.64
N HIS A 55 5.72 -4.60 13.81
CA HIS A 55 6.44 -4.70 15.09
C HIS A 55 5.49 -5.30 16.13
N PRO A 56 5.84 -6.37 16.87
CA PRO A 56 6.87 -7.40 16.71
C PRO A 56 6.20 -8.71 16.28
N MET A 57 5.72 -8.80 15.05
CA MET A 57 5.11 -10.04 14.54
C MET A 57 6.20 -10.94 13.97
N THR A 58 6.18 -12.22 14.33
CA THR A 58 7.04 -13.19 13.65
C THR A 58 6.60 -13.32 12.18
N ALA A 59 7.48 -13.84 11.32
CA ALA A 59 7.13 -14.05 9.91
C ALA A 59 5.91 -14.97 9.74
N THR A 60 5.74 -15.93 10.64
CA THR A 60 4.58 -16.84 10.65
C THR A 60 3.30 -16.09 11.00
N ASP A 61 3.31 -15.30 12.07
CA ASP A 61 2.16 -14.50 12.49
C ASP A 61 1.74 -13.48 11.44
N TYR A 62 2.73 -12.90 10.75
CA TYR A 62 2.44 -11.99 9.64
C TYR A 62 1.74 -12.69 8.48
N ARG A 63 2.16 -13.93 8.14
CA ARG A 63 1.54 -14.72 7.07
C ARG A 63 0.13 -15.18 7.43
N THR A 64 -0.11 -15.62 8.67
CA THR A 64 -1.44 -16.03 9.14
C THR A 64 -2.41 -14.85 9.16
N GLU A 65 -1.97 -13.70 9.69
CA GLU A 65 -2.76 -12.47 9.70
C GLU A 65 -3.07 -11.99 8.28
N THR A 66 -2.10 -12.07 7.36
CA THR A 66 -2.31 -11.71 5.96
C THR A 66 -3.35 -12.63 5.30
N ARG A 67 -3.29 -13.95 5.54
CA ARG A 67 -4.29 -14.91 5.04
C ARG A 67 -5.68 -14.61 5.57
N HIS A 68 -5.82 -14.37 6.88
CA HIS A 68 -7.09 -14.02 7.50
C HIS A 68 -7.70 -12.75 6.90
N ARG A 69 -6.89 -11.70 6.70
CA ARG A 69 -7.32 -10.46 6.04
C ARG A 69 -7.77 -10.68 4.60
N PHE A 70 -7.09 -11.55 3.84
CA PHE A 70 -7.53 -11.93 2.50
C PHE A 70 -8.87 -12.68 2.50
N THR A 71 -9.11 -13.57 3.45
CA THR A 71 -10.41 -14.24 3.60
C THR A 71 -11.53 -13.23 3.87
N VAL A 72 -11.30 -12.29 4.79
CA VAL A 72 -12.27 -11.22 5.07
C VAL A 72 -12.51 -10.34 3.84
N TRP A 73 -11.45 -10.00 3.12
CA TRP A 73 -11.52 -9.21 1.90
C TRP A 73 -12.32 -9.91 0.79
N ASN A 74 -12.07 -11.19 0.53
CA ASN A 74 -12.78 -11.95 -0.51
C ASN A 74 -14.27 -12.08 -0.18
N ARG A 75 -14.61 -12.26 1.09
CA ARG A 75 -16.01 -12.24 1.57
C ARG A 75 -16.70 -10.90 1.34
N ILE A 76 -16.05 -9.79 1.66
CA ILE A 76 -16.61 -8.44 1.49
C ILE A 76 -16.76 -8.07 0.00
N THR A 77 -15.81 -8.50 -0.83
CA THR A 77 -15.80 -8.21 -2.26
C THR A 77 -16.60 -9.20 -3.11
N GLY A 78 -17.13 -10.27 -2.51
CA GLY A 78 -17.82 -11.34 -3.24
C GLY A 78 -16.89 -12.18 -4.13
N ALA A 79 -15.56 -12.06 -3.96
CA ALA A 79 -14.57 -12.78 -4.74
C ALA A 79 -14.42 -14.26 -4.32
N ASP A 80 -15.08 -14.67 -3.23
CA ASP A 80 -15.16 -16.08 -2.80
C ASP A 80 -15.73 -17.00 -3.90
N GLY A 81 -16.52 -16.46 -4.84
CA GLY A 81 -17.05 -17.20 -6.00
C GLY A 81 -16.11 -17.26 -7.21
N LEU A 82 -15.00 -16.51 -7.24
CA LEU A 82 -14.06 -16.43 -8.37
C LEU A 82 -12.77 -17.22 -8.13
N SER A 83 -12.52 -17.71 -6.91
CA SER A 83 -11.34 -18.52 -6.58
C SER A 83 -11.49 -20.01 -6.93
N ALA A 84 -12.51 -20.40 -7.69
CA ALA A 84 -12.80 -21.78 -8.03
C ALA A 84 -13.00 -21.99 -9.54
N THR A 85 -11.93 -21.82 -10.32
CA THR A 85 -11.78 -22.51 -11.61
C THR A 85 -10.28 -22.71 -11.86
N PRO A 86 -9.79 -23.97 -11.93
CA PRO A 86 -8.39 -24.31 -12.23
C PRO A 86 -8.00 -23.97 -13.68
#